data_AF-L9XZZ0-F1
#
_entry.id   AF-L9XZZ0-F1
#
_cell.length_a   1.000
_cell.length_b   1.000
_cell.length_c   1.000
_cell.angle_alpha   90.00
_cell.angle_beta   90.00
_cell.angle_gamma   90.00
#
_symmetry.space_group_name_H-M   'P 1'
#
loop_
_entity.id
_entity.type
_entity.pdbx_description
1 polymer ?
#
loop_
_entity_poly.entity_id
_entity_poly.type
_entity_poly.pdbx_seq_one_letter_code
_entity_poly.pdbx_strand_id
1 'polypeptide(L)'
;MIGTELLVVCVVLAVTLAFGLLAHEWAHTFVLRFGAVEYTISYLPNRGGGLLGSLRSRPWAVVRPHPTGTEPPWILRAAALAPLALAVPALGLVATGYATEGPPVVTAATVGWLACAIPSPRDFSVAFHAHRALRDSLEEYDPRSSRTD
;
A
#
# COMPACT_ATOMS: atom_id res chain seq x y z
N MET A 1 23.06 1.39 29.14
CA MET A 1 22.78 0.33 28.13
C MET A 1 21.90 0.84 26.98
N ILE A 2 22.09 2.10 26.54
CA ILE A 2 21.23 2.75 25.53
C ILE A 2 21.40 2.13 24.13
N GLY A 3 22.60 1.61 23.82
CA GLY A 3 22.91 1.09 22.49
C GLY A 3 22.09 -0.14 22.07
N THR A 4 21.88 -1.09 22.99
CA THR A 4 21.12 -2.32 22.69
C THR A 4 19.64 -2.05 22.56
N GLU A 5 19.06 -1.23 23.43
CA GLU A 5 17.63 -0.89 23.38
C GLU A 5 17.28 -0.11 22.12
N LEU A 6 18.11 0.89 21.76
CA LEU A 6 17.93 1.64 20.52
C LEU A 6 18.03 0.74 19.29
N LEU A 7 19.01 -0.17 19.26
CA LEU A 7 19.16 -1.13 18.18
C LEU A 7 17.92 -2.00 18.02
N VAL A 8 17.38 -2.52 19.13
CA VAL A 8 16.14 -3.32 19.12
C VAL A 8 14.97 -2.50 18.59
N VAL A 9 14.79 -1.26 19.05
CA VAL A 9 13.75 -0.34 18.58
C VAL A 9 13.85 -0.08 17.07
N CYS A 10 15.05 0.20 16.56
CA CYS A 10 15.28 0.42 15.14
C CYS A 10 14.99 -0.84 14.31
N VAL A 11 15.38 -2.02 14.79
CA VAL A 11 15.10 -3.30 14.12
C VAL A 11 13.59 -3.56 14.08
N VAL A 12 12.90 -3.39 15.20
CA VAL A 12 11.44 -3.54 15.27
C VAL A 12 10.76 -2.59 14.28
N LEU A 13 11.14 -1.31 14.27
CA LEU A 13 10.60 -0.34 13.32
C LEU A 13 10.80 -0.78 11.87
N ALA A 14 12.00 -1.21 11.49
CA ALA A 14 12.31 -1.64 10.13
C ALA A 14 11.49 -2.87 9.71
N VAL A 15 11.38 -3.86 10.61
CA VAL A 15 10.57 -5.07 10.39
C VAL A 15 9.09 -4.72 10.27
N THR A 16 8.57 -3.85 11.14
CA THR A 16 7.18 -3.42 11.09
C THR A 16 6.86 -2.65 9.80
N LEU A 17 7.76 -1.80 9.31
CA LEU A 17 7.60 -1.13 8.03
C LEU A 17 7.55 -2.13 6.87
N ALA A 18 8.42 -3.15 6.86
CA ALA A 18 8.42 -4.17 5.82
C ALA A 18 7.09 -4.94 5.77
N PHE A 19 6.61 -5.40 6.93
CA PHE A 19 5.33 -6.12 7.00
C PHE A 19 4.13 -5.19 6.77
N GLY A 20 4.17 -3.95 7.26
CA GLY A 20 3.12 -2.95 7.08
C GLY A 20 2.93 -2.59 5.61
N LEU A 21 4.01 -2.49 4.84
CA LEU A 21 3.92 -2.27 3.40
C LEU A 21 3.35 -3.48 2.66
N LEU A 22 3.69 -4.70 3.07
CA LEU A 22 3.05 -5.89 2.49
C LEU A 22 1.54 -5.90 2.78
N ALA A 23 1.16 -5.59 4.02
CA ALA A 23 -0.23 -5.46 4.42
C ALA A 23 -0.95 -4.33 3.66
N HIS A 24 -0.27 -3.21 3.40
CA HIS A 24 -0.79 -2.07 2.61
C HIS A 24 -1.19 -2.52 1.21
N GLU A 25 -0.29 -3.18 0.50
CA GLU A 25 -0.53 -3.68 -0.85
C GLU A 25 -1.61 -4.76 -0.84
N TRP A 26 -1.60 -5.65 0.15
CA TRP A 26 -2.65 -6.65 0.32
C TRP A 26 -4.02 -6.04 0.58
N ALA A 27 -4.13 -4.93 1.32
CA ALA A 27 -5.39 -4.25 1.57
C ALA A 27 -6.06 -3.79 0.26
N HIS A 28 -5.28 -3.24 -0.67
CA HIS A 28 -5.78 -2.91 -2.01
C HIS A 28 -6.30 -4.16 -2.73
N THR A 29 -5.50 -5.24 -2.78
CA THR A 29 -5.89 -6.46 -3.49
C THR A 29 -7.10 -7.16 -2.89
N PHE A 30 -7.27 -7.08 -1.56
CA PHE A 30 -8.41 -7.64 -0.86
C PHE A 30 -9.70 -7.01 -1.37
N VAL A 31 -9.77 -5.67 -1.41
CA VAL A 31 -10.96 -4.98 -1.92
C VAL A 31 -11.19 -5.25 -3.41
N LEU A 32 -10.14 -5.25 -4.24
CA LEU A 32 -10.26 -5.57 -5.67
C LEU A 32 -10.76 -7.01 -5.91
N ARG A 33 -10.28 -7.97 -5.10
CA ARG A 33 -10.73 -9.37 -5.15
C ARG A 33 -12.21 -9.50 -4.80
N PHE A 34 -12.68 -8.79 -3.77
CA PHE A 34 -14.11 -8.75 -3.42
C PHE A 34 -14.95 -8.03 -4.49
N GLY A 35 -14.37 -7.04 -5.17
CA GLY A 35 -15.00 -6.34 -6.29
C GLY A 35 -14.95 -7.07 -7.62
N ALA A 36 -14.39 -8.29 -7.68
CA ALA A 36 -14.17 -9.07 -8.90
C ALA A 36 -13.43 -8.30 -10.03
N VAL A 37 -12.63 -7.30 -9.67
CA VAL A 37 -11.80 -6.55 -10.62
C VAL A 37 -10.54 -7.37 -10.89
N GLU A 38 -10.21 -7.60 -12.16
CA GLU A 38 -8.93 -8.24 -12.51
C GLU A 38 -7.77 -7.32 -12.13
N TYR A 39 -6.71 -7.89 -11.55
CA TYR A 39 -5.54 -7.12 -11.16
C TYR A 39 -4.27 -7.93 -11.34
N THR A 40 -3.19 -7.24 -11.69
CA THR A 40 -1.85 -7.80 -11.72
C THR A 40 -1.04 -7.24 -10.56
N ILE A 41 -0.43 -8.11 -9.75
CA ILE A 41 0.55 -7.71 -8.75
C ILE A 41 1.93 -7.88 -9.36
N SER A 42 2.71 -6.80 -9.42
CA SER A 42 4.11 -6.86 -9.82
C SER A 42 5.00 -6.58 -8.61
N TYR A 43 5.79 -7.58 -8.21
CA TYR A 43 6.76 -7.47 -7.12
C TYR A 43 8.13 -7.11 -7.67
N LEU A 44 8.76 -6.05 -7.13
CA LEU A 44 10.02 -5.47 -7.59
C LEU A 44 10.03 -5.17 -9.11
N PRO A 45 9.17 -4.27 -9.61
CA PRO A 45 9.07 -3.97 -11.04
C PRO A 45 10.36 -3.36 -11.63
N ASN A 46 11.30 -2.86 -10.81
CA ASN A 46 12.53 -2.21 -11.24
C ASN A 46 13.80 -2.99 -10.82
N ARG A 47 13.95 -4.24 -11.26
CA ARG A 47 15.15 -5.08 -10.98
C ARG A 47 16.44 -4.65 -11.71
N GLY A 48 16.55 -3.38 -12.13
CA GLY A 48 17.67 -2.90 -12.94
C GLY A 48 19.00 -2.68 -12.20
N GLY A 49 19.05 -2.75 -10.86
CA GLY A 49 20.25 -2.35 -10.13
C GLY A 49 20.46 -3.00 -8.76
N GLY A 50 20.82 -4.28 -8.71
CA GLY A 50 21.34 -4.95 -7.49
C GLY A 50 20.44 -4.89 -6.24
N LEU A 51 20.93 -5.42 -5.12
CA LEU A 51 20.19 -5.46 -3.84
C LEU A 51 19.94 -4.05 -3.27
N LEU A 52 20.94 -3.16 -3.31
CA LEU A 52 20.80 -1.78 -2.84
C LEU A 52 19.86 -0.94 -3.70
N GLY A 53 19.85 -1.14 -5.03
CA GLY A 53 18.94 -0.42 -5.91
C GLY A 53 17.52 -0.96 -5.81
N SER A 54 17.30 -2.26 -5.57
CA SER A 54 15.97 -2.79 -5.23
C SER A 54 15.42 -2.20 -3.93
N LEU A 55 16.24 -2.08 -2.89
CA LEU A 55 15.85 -1.42 -1.64
C LEU A 55 15.54 0.07 -1.84
N ARG A 56 16.24 0.77 -2.74
CA ARG A 56 15.99 2.20 -3.01
C ARG A 56 14.86 2.45 -4.02
N SER A 57 14.54 1.46 -4.85
CA SER A 57 13.53 1.58 -5.91
C SER A 57 12.14 1.44 -5.33
N ARG A 58 11.46 2.56 -5.09
CA ARG A 58 10.00 2.55 -5.00
C ARG A 58 9.42 2.49 -6.42
N PRO A 59 8.37 1.70 -6.67
CA PRO A 59 7.61 0.90 -5.70
C PRO A 59 8.13 -0.54 -5.55
N TRP A 60 8.08 -1.12 -4.34
CA TRP A 60 8.51 -2.51 -4.07
C TRP A 60 7.47 -3.55 -4.48
N ALA A 61 6.19 -3.17 -4.50
CA ALA A 61 5.12 -3.89 -5.15
C ALA A 61 4.17 -2.86 -5.76
N VAL A 62 3.53 -3.23 -6.87
CA VAL A 62 2.51 -2.40 -7.51
C VAL A 62 1.34 -3.29 -7.85
N VAL A 63 0.17 -2.93 -7.35
CA VAL A 63 -1.11 -3.48 -7.80
C VAL A 63 -1.62 -2.62 -8.96
N ARG A 64 -1.75 -3.21 -10.15
CA ARG A 64 -2.37 -2.55 -11.31
C ARG A 64 -3.73 -3.19 -11.59
N PRO A 65 -4.85 -2.50 -11.32
CA PRO A 65 -6.17 -2.99 -11.71
C PRO A 65 -6.31 -2.93 -13.24
N HIS A 66 -6.97 -3.93 -13.83
CA HIS A 66 -7.40 -3.98 -15.22
C HIS A 66 -8.93 -3.95 -15.26
N PRO A 67 -9.55 -2.78 -15.11
CA PRO A 67 -11.00 -2.66 -15.17
C PRO A 67 -11.48 -2.97 -16.58
N THR A 68 -12.51 -3.79 -16.69
CA THR A 68 -13.21 -4.13 -17.95
C THR A 68 -14.20 -3.05 -18.37
N GLY A 69 -14.42 -2.04 -17.53
CA GLY A 69 -15.34 -0.93 -17.77
C GLY A 69 -16.76 -1.21 -17.33
N THR A 70 -17.01 -2.40 -16.80
CA THR A 70 -18.30 -2.81 -16.22
C THR A 70 -18.37 -2.56 -14.72
N GLU A 71 -17.22 -2.31 -14.07
CA GLU A 71 -17.13 -2.21 -12.63
C GLU A 71 -17.52 -0.83 -12.13
N PRO A 72 -18.28 -0.74 -11.02
CA PRO A 72 -18.70 0.53 -10.50
C PRO A 72 -17.51 1.32 -9.91
N PRO A 73 -17.42 2.64 -10.16
CA PRO A 73 -16.28 3.45 -9.72
C PRO A 73 -16.00 3.44 -8.22
N TRP A 74 -17.01 3.14 -7.39
CA TRP A 74 -16.83 3.08 -5.93
C TRP A 74 -15.91 1.95 -5.48
N ILE A 75 -15.79 0.85 -6.24
CA ILE A 75 -14.87 -0.25 -5.91
C ILE A 75 -13.42 0.24 -5.99
N LEU A 76 -13.09 1.02 -7.02
CA LEU A 76 -11.75 1.62 -7.12
C LEU A 76 -11.48 2.64 -6.01
N ARG A 77 -12.49 3.39 -5.59
CA ARG A 77 -12.35 4.30 -4.44
C ARG A 77 -12.10 3.53 -3.15
N ALA A 78 -12.87 2.48 -2.92
CA ALA A 78 -12.74 1.62 -1.75
C ALA A 78 -11.37 0.92 -1.76
N ALA A 79 -10.93 0.42 -2.92
CA ALA A 79 -9.62 -0.18 -3.08
C ALA A 79 -8.52 0.83 -2.76
N ALA A 80 -8.57 2.04 -3.33
CA ALA A 80 -7.57 3.07 -3.08
C ALA A 80 -7.50 3.53 -1.61
N LEU A 81 -8.61 3.50 -0.87
CA LEU A 81 -8.66 3.85 0.55
C LEU A 81 -8.48 2.66 1.49
N ALA A 82 -8.41 1.44 0.98
CA ALA A 82 -8.32 0.21 1.78
C ALA A 82 -7.17 0.21 2.81
N PRO A 83 -5.97 0.75 2.52
CA PRO A 83 -4.88 0.77 3.50
C PRO A 83 -5.19 1.53 4.79
N LEU A 84 -6.14 2.47 4.78
CA LEU A 84 -6.57 3.18 5.99
C LEU A 84 -7.12 2.23 7.06
N ALA A 85 -7.67 1.07 6.67
CA ALA A 85 -8.15 0.07 7.60
C ALA A 85 -7.02 -0.49 8.49
N LEU A 86 -5.77 -0.44 8.03
CA LEU A 86 -4.61 -0.85 8.83
C LEU A 86 -4.39 0.07 10.04
N ALA A 87 -4.93 1.30 10.04
CA ALA A 87 -4.81 2.18 11.21
C ALA A 87 -5.56 1.66 12.44
N VAL A 88 -6.62 0.86 12.25
CA VAL A 88 -7.50 0.38 13.34
C VAL A 88 -6.74 -0.28 14.50
N PRO A 89 -5.91 -1.32 14.31
CA PRO A 89 -5.18 -1.94 15.41
C PRO A 89 -4.25 -0.96 16.13
N ALA A 90 -3.57 -0.08 15.40
CA ALA A 90 -2.66 0.88 16.00
C ALA A 90 -3.39 1.98 16.80
N LEU A 91 -4.53 2.46 16.29
CA LEU A 91 -5.40 3.38 17.03
C LEU A 91 -5.95 2.73 18.30
N GLY A 92 -6.26 1.43 18.26
CA GLY A 92 -6.62 0.66 19.46
C GLY A 92 -5.52 0.65 20.52
N LEU A 93 -4.26 0.44 20.12
CA LEU A 93 -3.11 0.47 21.04
C LEU A 93 -2.83 1.87 21.61
N VAL A 94 -3.08 2.92 20.83
CA VAL A 94 -2.98 4.31 21.30
C VAL A 94 -4.12 4.61 22.28
N ALA A 95 -5.34 4.19 21.97
CA ALA A 95 -6.51 4.44 22.82
C ALA A 95 -6.43 3.77 24.20
N THR A 96 -5.75 2.63 24.31
CA THR A 96 -5.49 1.96 25.60
C THR A 96 -4.29 2.52 26.35
N GLY A 97 -3.56 3.50 25.79
CA GLY A 97 -2.31 4.02 26.33
C GLY A 97 -1.11 3.09 26.17
N TYR A 98 -1.30 1.85 25.70
CA TYR A 98 -0.24 0.86 25.61
C TYR A 98 0.87 1.26 24.61
N ALA A 99 0.51 1.98 23.54
CA ALA A 99 1.49 2.48 22.57
C ALA A 99 2.28 3.70 23.07
N THR A 100 1.76 4.46 24.04
CA THR A 100 2.36 5.72 24.51
C THR A 100 3.07 5.59 25.86
N GLU A 101 2.56 4.74 26.74
CA GLU A 101 3.09 4.51 28.10
C GLU A 101 3.79 3.15 28.23
N GLY A 102 3.62 2.28 27.23
CA GLY A 102 4.21 0.95 27.22
C GLY A 102 5.67 0.91 26.76
N PRO A 103 6.19 -0.29 26.45
CA PRO A 103 7.57 -0.48 26.03
C PRO A 103 7.90 0.30 24.74
N PRO A 104 9.10 0.91 24.61
CA PRO A 104 9.50 1.68 23.41
C PRO A 104 9.37 0.90 22.09
N VAL A 105 9.54 -0.43 22.13
CA VAL A 105 9.35 -1.31 20.98
C VAL A 105 7.91 -1.34 20.48
N VAL A 106 6.93 -1.22 21.38
CA VAL A 106 5.50 -1.15 21.02
C VAL A 106 5.20 0.19 20.36
N THR A 107 5.73 1.28 20.90
CA THR A 107 5.61 2.61 20.28
C THR A 107 6.20 2.60 18.87
N ALA A 108 7.41 2.05 18.70
CA ALA A 108 8.07 1.98 17.40
C ALA A 108 7.30 1.15 16.39
N ALA A 109 6.79 -0.02 16.79
CA ALA A 109 5.92 -0.84 15.94
C ALA A 109 4.63 -0.09 15.57
N THR A 110 3.99 0.55 16.54
CA THR A 110 2.74 1.31 16.32
C THR A 110 2.96 2.46 15.32
N VAL A 111 4.05 3.21 15.48
CA VAL A 111 4.41 4.30 14.56
C VAL A 111 4.72 3.77 13.16
N GLY A 112 5.53 2.73 13.05
CA GLY A 112 5.87 2.11 11.76
C GLY A 112 4.61 1.60 11.04
N TRP A 113 3.72 0.95 11.77
CA TRP A 113 2.47 0.42 11.24
C TRP A 113 1.51 1.54 10.78
N LEU A 114 1.33 2.60 11.59
CA LEU A 114 0.52 3.76 11.22
C LEU A 114 1.07 4.47 9.98
N ALA A 115 2.39 4.60 9.86
CA ALA A 115 3.02 5.18 8.68
C ALA A 115 2.65 4.40 7.41
N CYS A 116 2.55 3.06 7.50
CA CYS A 116 2.10 2.21 6.40
C CYS A 116 0.59 2.28 6.13
N ALA A 117 -0.23 2.83 7.02
CA ALA A 117 -1.67 2.96 6.76
C ALA A 117 -2.02 4.17 5.86
N ILE A 118 -1.05 5.07 5.63
CA ILE A 118 -1.26 6.30 4.86
C ILE A 118 -1.28 5.97 3.35
N PRO A 119 -2.38 6.24 2.64
CA PRO A 119 -2.45 6.05 1.18
C PRO A 119 -1.47 6.97 0.45
N SER A 120 -0.95 6.52 -0.69
CA SER A 120 -0.05 7.36 -1.49
C SER A 120 -0.82 8.50 -2.19
N PRO A 121 -0.14 9.55 -2.67
CA PRO A 121 -0.78 10.61 -3.45
C PRO A 121 -1.52 10.09 -4.69
N ARG A 122 -1.02 9.00 -5.31
CA ARG A 122 -1.70 8.34 -6.43
C ARG A 122 -3.01 7.69 -5.99
N ASP A 123 -3.00 6.98 -4.86
CA ASP A 123 -4.20 6.32 -4.34
C ASP A 123 -5.26 7.35 -3.95
N PHE A 124 -4.86 8.45 -3.29
CA PHE A 124 -5.76 9.56 -3.04
C PHE A 124 -6.36 10.13 -4.34
N SER A 125 -5.55 10.32 -5.38
CA SER A 125 -6.05 10.76 -6.70
C SER A 125 -7.10 9.80 -7.26
N VAL A 126 -6.86 8.48 -7.19
CA VAL A 126 -7.83 7.46 -7.64
C VAL A 126 -9.10 7.50 -6.78
N ALA A 127 -9.01 7.69 -5.47
CA ALA A 127 -10.17 7.78 -4.59
C ALA A 127 -11.12 8.94 -4.97
N PHE A 128 -10.57 10.10 -5.36
CA PHE A 128 -11.40 11.25 -5.77
C PHE A 128 -11.76 11.24 -7.27
N HIS A 129 -10.90 10.69 -8.12
CA HIS A 129 -11.02 10.73 -9.58
C HIS A 129 -11.20 9.35 -10.23
N ALA A 130 -11.77 8.38 -9.51
CA ALA A 130 -11.97 7.00 -9.99
C ALA A 130 -12.59 6.89 -11.40
N HIS A 131 -13.51 7.80 -11.74
CA HIS A 131 -14.15 7.79 -13.07
C HIS A 131 -13.18 8.17 -14.20
N ARG A 132 -12.21 9.06 -13.94
CA ARG A 132 -11.12 9.37 -14.89
C ARG A 132 -10.14 8.21 -14.97
N ALA A 133 -9.77 7.65 -13.82
CA ALA A 133 -8.87 6.49 -13.77
C ALA A 133 -9.42 5.28 -14.55
N LEU A 134 -10.73 5.01 -14.49
CA LEU A 134 -11.39 3.99 -15.32
C LEU A 134 -11.25 4.29 -16.81
N ARG A 135 -11.55 5.53 -17.22
CA ARG A 135 -11.48 5.93 -18.63
C ARG A 135 -10.07 5.82 -19.18
N ASP A 136 -9.08 6.34 -18.46
CA ASP A 136 -7.67 6.31 -18.88
C ASP A 136 -7.17 4.85 -19.00
N SER A 137 -7.60 3.97 -18.09
CA SER A 137 -7.25 2.53 -18.14
C SER A 137 -7.88 1.81 -19.35
N LEU A 138 -9.11 2.18 -19.74
CA LEU A 138 -9.77 1.64 -20.91
C LEU A 138 -9.15 2.14 -22.23
N GLU A 139 -8.71 3.40 -22.26
CA GLU A 139 -7.97 3.97 -23.39
C GLU A 139 -6.59 3.30 -23.57
N GLU A 140 -5.90 3.00 -22.46
CA GLU A 140 -4.61 2.28 -22.49
C GLU A 140 -4.77 0.81 -22.95
N TYR A 141 -5.89 0.16 -22.65
CA TYR A 141 -6.17 -1.22 -23.05
C TYR A 141 -6.78 -1.36 -24.46
N ASP A 142 -7.16 -0.28 -25.16
CA ASP A 142 -7.81 -0.39 -26.48
C ASP A 142 -6.90 -1.16 -27.47
N PRO A 143 -7.27 -2.39 -27.88
CA PRO A 143 -6.46 -3.21 -28.77
C PRO A 143 -6.36 -2.63 -30.20
N ARG A 144 -7.07 -1.54 -30.50
CA ARG A 144 -6.96 -0.81 -31.77
C ARG A 144 -5.89 0.28 -31.76
N SER A 145 -5.43 0.77 -30.61
CA SER A 145 -4.37 1.80 -30.54
C SER A 145 -2.97 1.25 -30.84
N SER A 146 -2.76 -0.05 -30.63
CA SER A 146 -1.49 -0.76 -30.89
C SER A 146 -1.29 -1.16 -32.36
N ARG A 147 -2.20 -0.78 -33.27
CA ARG A 147 -2.14 -1.13 -34.70
C ARG A 147 -1.57 -0.03 -35.60
N THR A 148 -1.11 1.06 -35.01
CA THR A 148 -0.46 2.18 -35.70
C THR A 148 0.91 2.41 -35.09
N ASP A 149 1.87 1.56 -35.45
CA ASP A 149 3.31 1.85 -35.44
C ASP A 149 3.95 1.09 -36.63
#